data_AF-A0AAJ6ZEY8-F1
#
_entry.id   AF-A0AAJ6ZEY8-F1
#
_cell.length_a   1.000
_cell.length_b   1.000
_cell.length_c   1.000
_cell.angle_alpha   90.00
_cell.angle_beta   90.00
_cell.angle_gamma   90.00
#
_symmetry.space_group_name_H-M   'P 1'
#
loop_
_entity.id
_entity.type
_entity.pdbx_description
1 polymer ?
#
loop_
_entity_poly.entity_id
_entity_poly.type
_entity_poly.pdbx_seq_one_letter_code
_entity_poly.pdbx_strand_id
1 'polypeptide(L)'
;MGKKSSASTIKSKEKRQARKLEQRRIADGMSNVTSANKLTDLAALCRELLVYRNKDMEVDMYIQRVTELDKNVLEWAINLTERNMRKLYETCAWGWNPERKVEEMTDDSAWYLIAKQNDKLLAFSHFRFDMDFGEPVLYCYEVQVEADGRRRGLGQRVLKVLEKLAHATRMRCVRLTALTHNPSASAFFRACGYILDDTSPSIEEATHYEILSKTTENEGGTDPPIAS
;
A
#
# COMPACT_ATOMS: atom_id res chain seq x y z
N MET A 1 -16.97 51.58 13.17
CA MET A 1 -16.62 50.67 12.05
C MET A 1 -15.12 50.44 12.04
N GLY A 2 -14.64 49.32 12.59
CA GLY A 2 -13.20 49.05 12.70
C GLY A 2 -12.58 48.65 11.35
N LYS A 3 -11.64 49.44 10.85
CA LYS A 3 -10.81 49.07 9.68
C LYS A 3 -10.00 47.82 10.04
N LYS A 4 -10.25 46.70 9.34
CA LYS A 4 -9.41 45.50 9.43
C LYS A 4 -7.97 45.86 9.02
N SER A 5 -6.99 45.50 9.85
CA SER A 5 -5.57 45.78 9.59
C SER A 5 -5.09 45.04 8.33
N SER A 6 -4.13 45.61 7.59
CA SER A 6 -3.55 45.01 6.37
C SER A 6 -3.06 43.58 6.61
N ALA A 7 -2.46 43.31 7.77
CA ALA A 7 -2.01 41.98 8.20
C ALA A 7 -3.15 40.97 8.33
N SER A 8 -4.33 41.37 8.82
CA SER A 8 -5.51 40.48 8.93
C SER A 8 -6.06 40.10 7.55
N THR A 9 -5.99 41.01 6.58
CA THR A 9 -6.41 40.79 5.19
C THR A 9 -5.44 39.86 4.46
N ILE A 10 -4.12 40.01 4.69
CA ILE A 10 -3.09 39.13 4.12
C ILE A 10 -3.26 37.69 4.65
N LYS A 11 -3.34 37.48 5.97
CA LYS A 11 -3.57 36.16 6.57
C LYS A 11 -4.85 35.48 6.05
N SER A 12 -5.92 36.24 5.84
CA SER A 12 -7.17 35.72 5.28
C SER A 12 -7.04 35.30 3.82
N LYS A 13 -6.23 36.01 3.02
CA LYS A 13 -5.96 35.64 1.61
C LYS A 13 -5.10 34.39 1.53
N GLU A 14 -4.04 34.30 2.32
CA GLU A 14 -3.17 33.11 2.42
C GLU A 14 -3.97 31.87 2.82
N LYS A 15 -4.80 31.97 3.87
CA LYS A 15 -5.68 30.86 4.30
C LYS A 15 -6.64 30.41 3.20
N ARG A 16 -7.20 31.34 2.42
CA ARG A 16 -8.08 31.02 1.28
C ARG A 16 -7.31 30.33 0.15
N GLN A 17 -6.09 30.79 -0.14
CA GLN A 17 -5.24 30.20 -1.16
C GLN A 17 -4.78 28.78 -0.77
N ALA A 18 -4.35 28.58 0.49
CA ALA A 18 -3.99 27.27 1.02
C ALA A 18 -5.15 26.27 0.93
N ARG A 19 -6.37 26.68 1.31
CA ARG A 19 -7.58 25.84 1.15
C ARG A 19 -7.86 25.47 -0.30
N LYS A 20 -7.70 26.41 -1.24
CA LYS A 20 -7.92 26.15 -2.67
C LYS A 20 -6.88 25.18 -3.22
N LEU A 21 -5.62 25.31 -2.79
CA LEU A 21 -4.54 24.40 -3.17
C LEU A 21 -4.81 22.98 -2.65
N GLU A 22 -5.23 22.86 -1.39
CA GLU A 22 -5.56 21.57 -0.79
C GLU A 22 -6.74 20.89 -1.48
N GLN A 23 -7.83 21.63 -1.75
CA GLN A 23 -8.97 21.11 -2.51
C GLN A 23 -8.55 20.61 -3.90
N ARG A 24 -7.63 21.31 -4.56
CA ARG A 24 -7.11 20.88 -5.85
C ARG A 24 -6.28 19.61 -5.72
N ARG A 25 -5.38 19.53 -4.73
CA ARG A 25 -4.55 18.35 -4.46
C ARG A 25 -5.41 17.11 -4.21
N ILE A 26 -6.46 17.24 -3.40
CA ILE A 26 -7.39 16.16 -3.13
C ILE A 26 -8.14 15.77 -4.41
N ALA A 27 -8.64 16.74 -5.19
CA ALA A 27 -9.33 16.44 -6.45
C ALA A 27 -8.43 15.73 -7.47
N ASP A 28 -7.17 16.16 -7.61
CA ASP A 28 -6.17 15.52 -8.46
C ASP A 28 -5.88 14.08 -7.96
N GLY A 29 -5.78 13.90 -6.64
CA GLY A 29 -5.63 12.58 -6.02
C GLY A 29 -6.82 11.64 -6.30
N MET A 30 -8.05 12.13 -6.12
CA MET A 30 -9.26 11.37 -6.45
C MET A 30 -9.29 10.97 -7.92
N SER A 31 -8.83 11.85 -8.81
CA SER A 31 -8.72 11.55 -10.24
C SER A 31 -7.71 10.42 -10.48
N ASN A 32 -6.53 10.46 -9.84
CA ASN A 32 -5.54 9.39 -9.96
C ASN A 32 -6.08 8.04 -9.47
N VAL A 33 -6.74 8.01 -8.30
CA VAL A 33 -7.35 6.80 -7.74
C VAL A 33 -8.42 6.25 -8.67
N THR A 34 -9.29 7.12 -9.19
CA THR A 34 -10.34 6.73 -10.14
C THR A 34 -9.75 6.15 -11.42
N SER A 35 -8.69 6.75 -11.95
CA SER A 35 -7.99 6.23 -13.13
C SER A 35 -7.32 4.89 -12.86
N ALA A 36 -6.65 4.71 -11.72
CA ALA A 36 -6.02 3.46 -11.32
C ALA A 36 -7.06 2.33 -11.20
N ASN A 37 -8.20 2.62 -10.55
CA ASN A 37 -9.31 1.66 -10.40
C ASN A 37 -10.10 1.40 -11.68
N LYS A 38 -9.79 2.05 -12.80
CA LYS A 38 -10.34 1.71 -14.13
C LYS A 38 -9.41 0.82 -14.96
N LEU A 39 -8.17 0.62 -14.50
CA LEU A 39 -7.23 -0.27 -15.18
C LEU A 39 -7.73 -1.72 -15.09
N THR A 40 -7.52 -2.45 -16.17
CA THR A 40 -7.80 -3.89 -16.29
C THR A 40 -6.53 -4.72 -16.29
N ASP A 41 -5.41 -4.16 -16.77
CA ASP A 41 -4.10 -4.84 -16.81
C ASP A 41 -3.04 -4.03 -16.06
N LEU A 42 -2.92 -4.27 -14.74
CA LEU A 42 -1.84 -3.70 -13.93
C LEU A 42 -0.49 -4.36 -14.21
N ALA A 43 -0.47 -5.60 -14.70
CA ALA A 43 0.76 -6.33 -14.98
C ALA A 43 1.59 -5.65 -16.06
N ALA A 44 0.95 -4.96 -17.01
CA ALA A 44 1.63 -4.13 -18.01
C ALA A 44 2.52 -3.02 -17.42
N LEU A 45 2.22 -2.51 -16.22
CA LEU A 45 2.96 -1.41 -15.58
C LEU A 45 4.23 -1.87 -14.85
N CYS A 46 4.39 -3.17 -14.61
CA CYS A 46 5.46 -3.73 -13.80
C CYS A 46 5.95 -5.11 -14.28
N ARG A 47 5.81 -5.41 -15.58
CA ARG A 47 6.09 -6.74 -16.16
C ARG A 47 7.51 -7.23 -15.82
N GLU A 48 8.48 -6.32 -15.80
CA GLU A 48 9.88 -6.60 -15.44
C GLU A 48 10.05 -7.07 -13.99
N LEU A 49 9.07 -6.81 -13.12
CA LEU A 49 9.08 -7.20 -11.73
C LEU A 49 8.34 -8.51 -11.45
N LEU A 50 7.51 -8.98 -12.38
CA LEU A 50 6.63 -10.13 -12.18
C LEU A 50 7.33 -11.50 -12.26
N VAL A 51 8.61 -11.53 -12.63
CA VAL A 51 9.44 -12.74 -12.50
C VAL A 51 10.54 -12.47 -11.48
N TYR A 52 10.64 -13.30 -10.45
CA TYR A 52 11.68 -13.21 -9.43
C TYR A 52 12.58 -14.43 -9.49
N ARG A 53 13.88 -14.21 -9.64
CA ARG A 53 14.90 -15.26 -9.64
C ARG A 53 15.98 -14.97 -8.63
N ASN A 54 16.36 -15.98 -7.86
CA ASN A 54 17.59 -16.02 -7.09
C ASN A 54 18.24 -17.41 -7.28
N LYS A 55 19.28 -17.71 -6.50
CA LYS A 55 20.03 -18.98 -6.63
C LYS A 55 19.16 -20.23 -6.41
N ASP A 56 18.11 -20.12 -5.61
CA ASP A 56 17.35 -21.26 -5.10
C ASP A 56 15.89 -21.28 -5.58
N MET A 57 15.39 -20.19 -6.16
CA MET A 57 14.01 -20.10 -6.66
C MET A 57 13.87 -19.24 -7.89
N GLU A 58 12.90 -19.65 -8.68
CA GLU A 58 12.27 -18.89 -9.74
C GLU A 58 10.77 -18.85 -9.44
N VAL A 59 10.21 -17.66 -9.37
CA VAL A 59 8.84 -17.40 -8.99
C VAL A 59 8.22 -16.47 -10.01
N ASP A 60 7.08 -16.90 -10.54
CA ASP A 60 6.23 -16.10 -11.39
C ASP A 60 5.15 -15.43 -10.55
N MET A 61 4.83 -14.19 -10.88
CA MET A 61 3.79 -13.40 -10.25
C MET A 61 2.77 -12.94 -11.27
N TYR A 62 1.53 -12.82 -10.84
CA TYR A 62 0.44 -12.27 -11.63
C TYR A 62 -0.47 -11.39 -10.76
N ILE A 63 -1.18 -10.47 -11.41
CA ILE A 63 -2.06 -9.52 -10.75
C ILE A 63 -3.47 -9.69 -11.30
N GLN A 64 -4.46 -9.80 -10.42
CA GLN A 64 -5.87 -9.87 -10.79
C GLN A 64 -6.74 -9.13 -9.77
N ARG A 65 -7.93 -8.73 -10.20
CA ARG A 65 -9.00 -8.32 -9.27
C ARG A 65 -9.53 -9.52 -8.53
N VAL A 66 -10.04 -9.31 -7.33
CA VAL A 66 -10.72 -10.38 -6.58
C VAL A 66 -11.88 -11.01 -7.36
N THR A 67 -12.59 -10.20 -8.16
CA THR A 67 -13.73 -10.63 -9.00
C THR A 67 -13.33 -11.60 -10.12
N GLU A 68 -12.04 -11.64 -10.48
CA GLU A 68 -11.48 -12.47 -11.55
C GLU A 68 -10.53 -13.55 -11.01
N LEU A 69 -10.27 -13.55 -9.70
CA LEU A 69 -9.35 -14.47 -9.05
C LEU A 69 -9.98 -15.86 -8.91
N ASP A 70 -9.19 -16.90 -9.15
CA ASP A 70 -9.63 -18.27 -8.89
C ASP A 70 -10.03 -18.43 -7.41
N LYS A 71 -11.17 -19.08 -7.18
CA LYS A 71 -11.74 -19.23 -5.82
C LYS A 71 -10.81 -19.99 -4.87
N ASN A 72 -10.08 -20.98 -5.37
CA ASN A 72 -9.14 -21.75 -4.55
C ASN A 72 -7.91 -20.91 -4.18
N VAL A 73 -7.49 -20.00 -5.07
CA VAL A 73 -6.41 -19.05 -4.78
C VAL A 73 -6.85 -18.04 -3.71
N LEU A 74 -8.08 -17.52 -3.80
CA LEU A 74 -8.63 -16.62 -2.77
C LEU A 74 -8.79 -17.32 -1.42
N GLU A 75 -9.32 -18.54 -1.41
CA GLU A 75 -9.43 -19.36 -0.20
C GLU A 75 -8.05 -19.65 0.42
N TRP A 76 -7.06 -19.98 -0.41
CA TRP A 76 -5.67 -20.13 0.05
C TRP A 76 -5.13 -18.84 0.68
N ALA A 77 -5.39 -17.67 0.09
CA ALA A 77 -4.96 -16.39 0.62
C ALA A 77 -5.57 -16.11 2.00
N ILE A 78 -6.89 -16.31 2.15
CA ILE A 78 -7.61 -16.17 3.43
C ILE A 78 -7.02 -17.13 4.48
N ASN A 79 -6.84 -18.40 4.14
CA ASN A 79 -6.28 -19.41 5.03
C ASN A 79 -4.82 -19.11 5.42
N LEU A 80 -4.02 -18.53 4.52
CA LEU A 80 -2.67 -18.10 4.82
C LEU A 80 -2.66 -16.89 5.78
N THR A 81 -3.55 -15.92 5.58
CA THR A 81 -3.73 -14.79 6.51
C THR A 81 -4.11 -15.30 7.89
N GLU A 82 -5.10 -16.20 8.00
CA GLU A 82 -5.51 -16.76 9.29
C GLU A 82 -4.34 -17.44 10.00
N ARG A 83 -3.63 -18.35 9.32
CA ARG A 83 -2.48 -19.06 9.91
C ARG A 83 -1.40 -18.12 10.43
N ASN A 84 -1.14 -17.03 9.72
CA ASN A 84 -0.06 -16.10 10.07
C ASN A 84 -0.48 -15.06 11.10
N MET A 85 -1.73 -14.62 11.06
CA MET A 85 -2.17 -13.40 11.72
C MET A 85 -3.14 -13.65 12.88
N ARG A 86 -3.90 -14.75 12.89
CA ARG A 86 -4.94 -15.01 13.90
C ARG A 86 -4.44 -14.82 15.33
N LYS A 87 -3.34 -15.48 15.68
CA LYS A 87 -2.77 -15.39 17.04
C LYS A 87 -2.34 -13.95 17.39
N LEU A 88 -1.85 -13.18 16.42
CA LEU A 88 -1.48 -11.78 16.65
C LEU A 88 -2.73 -10.95 16.95
N TYR A 89 -3.75 -11.06 16.09
CA TYR A 89 -5.03 -10.37 16.28
C TYR A 89 -5.71 -10.73 17.61
N GLU A 90 -5.72 -12.01 18.01
CA GLU A 90 -6.25 -12.47 19.29
C GLU A 90 -5.49 -11.89 20.51
N THR A 91 -4.23 -11.49 20.35
CA THR A 91 -3.42 -10.88 21.43
C THR A 91 -3.62 -9.37 21.58
N CYS A 92 -4.41 -8.73 20.72
CA CYS A 92 -4.69 -7.30 20.79
C CYS A 92 -6.19 -7.01 20.91
N ALA A 93 -6.55 -5.77 21.28
CA ALA A 93 -7.93 -5.37 21.51
C ALA A 93 -8.86 -5.52 20.28
N TRP A 94 -8.30 -5.69 19.07
CA TRP A 94 -9.08 -5.92 17.85
C TRP A 94 -9.72 -7.31 17.81
N GLY A 95 -9.05 -8.32 18.37
CA GLY A 95 -9.44 -9.72 18.22
C GLY A 95 -9.39 -10.24 16.78
N TRP A 96 -9.65 -11.53 16.60
CA TRP A 96 -9.79 -12.15 15.28
C TRP A 96 -11.26 -12.39 14.97
N ASN A 97 -11.75 -11.79 13.88
CA ASN A 97 -13.09 -12.03 13.35
C ASN A 97 -12.97 -12.56 11.91
N PRO A 98 -13.17 -13.88 11.71
CA PRO A 98 -13.02 -14.50 10.39
C PRO A 98 -13.96 -13.88 9.35
N GLU A 99 -15.22 -13.63 9.69
CA GLU A 99 -16.22 -13.12 8.75
C GLU A 99 -15.86 -11.73 8.23
N ARG A 100 -15.44 -10.82 9.13
CA ARG A 100 -14.98 -9.48 8.77
C ARG A 100 -13.71 -9.51 7.93
N LYS A 101 -12.79 -10.43 8.22
CA LYS A 101 -11.55 -10.56 7.45
C LYS A 101 -11.84 -11.10 6.05
N VAL A 102 -12.76 -12.07 5.92
CA VAL A 102 -13.25 -12.53 4.62
C VAL A 102 -13.92 -11.37 3.87
N GLU A 103 -14.83 -10.64 4.50
CA GLU A 103 -15.50 -9.48 3.90
C GLU A 103 -14.48 -8.46 3.35
N GLU A 104 -13.48 -8.07 4.15
CA GLU A 104 -12.38 -7.18 3.75
C GLU A 104 -11.59 -7.71 2.54
N MET A 105 -11.28 -9.01 2.54
CA MET A 105 -10.50 -9.67 1.49
C MET A 105 -11.32 -9.93 0.22
N THR A 106 -12.65 -9.91 0.29
CA THR A 106 -13.57 -10.15 -0.83
C THR A 106 -14.17 -8.90 -1.46
N ASP A 107 -13.84 -7.71 -0.94
CA ASP A 107 -14.33 -6.44 -1.45
C ASP A 107 -13.99 -6.23 -2.93
N ASP A 108 -14.96 -5.79 -3.74
CA ASP A 108 -14.83 -5.61 -5.20
C ASP A 108 -13.67 -4.68 -5.64
N SER A 109 -13.18 -3.81 -4.75
CA SER A 109 -12.03 -2.94 -5.01
C SER A 109 -10.68 -3.63 -4.80
N ALA A 110 -10.66 -4.86 -4.27
CA ALA A 110 -9.45 -5.60 -3.95
C ALA A 110 -8.70 -6.08 -5.19
N TRP A 111 -7.40 -5.78 -5.21
CA TRP A 111 -6.44 -6.36 -6.13
C TRP A 111 -5.55 -7.36 -5.39
N TYR A 112 -5.16 -8.40 -6.10
CA TYR A 112 -4.29 -9.46 -5.63
C TYR A 112 -3.06 -9.57 -6.52
N LEU A 113 -1.89 -9.44 -5.92
CA LEU A 113 -0.62 -9.89 -6.50
C LEU A 113 -0.33 -11.27 -5.93
N ILE A 114 -0.30 -12.29 -6.78
CA ILE A 114 -0.03 -13.68 -6.38
C ILE A 114 1.35 -14.09 -6.87
N ALA A 115 2.12 -14.78 -6.04
CA ALA A 115 3.43 -15.33 -6.38
C ALA A 115 3.40 -16.86 -6.31
N LYS A 116 3.82 -17.54 -7.38
CA LYS A 116 3.82 -19.00 -7.49
C LYS A 116 5.11 -19.57 -8.09
N GLN A 117 5.43 -20.79 -7.73
CA GLN A 117 6.54 -21.58 -8.28
C GLN A 117 6.02 -22.96 -8.64
N ASN A 118 6.11 -23.36 -9.91
CA ASN A 118 5.60 -24.66 -10.39
C ASN A 118 4.17 -24.95 -9.88
N ASP A 119 3.28 -23.96 -10.03
CA ASP A 119 1.89 -23.95 -9.55
C ASP A 119 1.68 -24.00 -8.02
N LYS A 120 2.74 -24.10 -7.23
CA LYS A 120 2.68 -23.89 -5.78
C LYS A 120 2.62 -22.40 -5.45
N LEU A 121 1.55 -21.98 -4.78
CA LEU A 121 1.38 -20.63 -4.27
C LEU A 121 2.36 -20.39 -3.09
N LEU A 122 3.08 -19.27 -3.11
CA LEU A 122 4.14 -18.96 -2.15
C LEU A 122 3.94 -17.65 -1.39
N ALA A 123 3.33 -16.65 -2.03
CA ALA A 123 3.04 -15.38 -1.40
C ALA A 123 1.89 -14.67 -2.10
N PHE A 124 1.25 -13.76 -1.39
CA PHE A 124 0.37 -12.80 -2.01
C PHE A 124 0.46 -11.44 -1.34
N SER A 125 -0.04 -10.42 -2.04
CA SER A 125 -0.49 -9.20 -1.42
C SER A 125 -1.91 -8.86 -1.87
N HIS A 126 -2.75 -8.48 -0.91
CA HIS A 126 -4.03 -7.80 -1.15
C HIS A 126 -3.79 -6.31 -0.97
N PHE A 127 -4.14 -5.54 -2.01
CA PHE A 127 -3.97 -4.09 -2.00
C PHE A 127 -5.13 -3.38 -2.72
N ARG A 128 -5.25 -2.08 -2.47
CA ARG A 128 -6.23 -1.20 -3.09
C ARG A 128 -5.60 0.14 -3.47
N PHE A 129 -6.21 0.82 -4.44
CA PHE A 129 -5.95 2.24 -4.69
C PHE A 129 -7.07 3.04 -4.02
N ASP A 130 -6.71 3.87 -3.04
CA ASP A 130 -7.69 4.60 -2.23
C ASP A 130 -7.25 6.02 -1.94
N MET A 131 -8.22 6.83 -1.50
CA MET A 131 -7.94 8.11 -0.85
C MET A 131 -7.89 7.87 0.65
N ASP A 132 -6.72 8.09 1.25
CA ASP A 132 -6.49 7.91 2.69
C ASP A 132 -5.86 9.16 3.28
N PHE A 133 -6.48 9.72 4.34
CA PHE A 133 -6.13 11.03 4.92
C PHE A 133 -5.97 12.17 3.88
N GLY A 134 -6.78 12.15 2.81
CA GLY A 134 -6.75 13.16 1.75
C GLY A 134 -5.62 12.97 0.72
N GLU A 135 -4.93 11.83 0.75
CA GLU A 135 -3.85 11.50 -0.20
C GLU A 135 -4.23 10.28 -1.04
N PRO A 136 -3.88 10.25 -2.34
CA PRO A 136 -3.99 9.03 -3.15
C PRO A 136 -2.90 8.05 -2.72
N VAL A 137 -3.27 6.83 -2.32
CA VAL A 137 -2.32 5.81 -1.86
C VAL A 137 -2.57 4.47 -2.52
N LEU A 138 -1.51 3.67 -2.66
CA LEU A 138 -1.66 2.22 -2.77
C LEU A 138 -1.59 1.66 -1.35
N TYR A 139 -2.73 1.21 -0.83
CA TYR A 139 -2.81 0.63 0.50
C TYR A 139 -2.59 -0.88 0.42
N CYS A 140 -1.52 -1.37 1.04
CA CYS A 140 -1.23 -2.79 1.20
C CYS A 140 -1.92 -3.31 2.46
N TYR A 141 -3.07 -3.95 2.29
CA TYR A 141 -3.85 -4.54 3.38
C TYR A 141 -3.17 -5.77 3.93
N GLU A 142 -2.74 -6.67 3.05
CA GLU A 142 -2.05 -7.90 3.43
C GLU A 142 -0.80 -8.09 2.58
N VAL A 143 0.25 -8.60 3.19
CA VAL A 143 1.40 -9.20 2.50
C VAL A 143 1.80 -10.46 3.26
N GLN A 144 1.51 -11.60 2.66
CA GLN A 144 1.64 -12.89 3.32
C GLN A 144 2.55 -13.80 2.50
N VAL A 145 3.40 -14.55 3.19
CA VAL A 145 4.37 -15.45 2.56
C VAL A 145 4.30 -16.79 3.27
N GLU A 146 4.17 -17.87 2.50
CA GLU A 146 4.30 -19.24 3.00
C GLU A 146 5.67 -19.47 3.61
N ALA A 147 5.77 -20.40 4.57
CA ALA A 147 7.03 -20.69 5.26
C ALA A 147 8.20 -20.94 4.29
N ASP A 148 7.95 -21.70 3.22
CA ASP A 148 8.95 -22.07 2.19
C ASP A 148 9.40 -20.90 1.29
N GLY A 149 8.64 -19.80 1.28
CA GLY A 149 8.95 -18.57 0.56
C GLY A 149 9.64 -17.50 1.43
N ARG A 150 9.64 -17.66 2.76
CA ARG A 150 10.18 -16.65 3.69
C ARG A 150 11.70 -16.62 3.67
N ARG A 151 12.26 -15.45 4.02
CA ARG A 151 13.71 -15.21 4.13
C ARG A 151 14.51 -15.45 2.83
N ARG A 152 13.83 -15.46 1.69
CA ARG A 152 14.41 -15.66 0.35
C ARG A 152 14.19 -14.45 -0.57
N GLY A 153 13.94 -13.27 0.00
CA GLY A 153 13.70 -12.02 -0.75
C GLY A 153 12.32 -11.87 -1.37
N LEU A 154 11.46 -12.89 -1.33
CA LEU A 154 10.14 -12.87 -1.98
C LEU A 154 9.23 -11.74 -1.45
N GLY A 155 9.14 -11.56 -0.13
CA GLY A 155 8.35 -10.47 0.45
C GLY A 155 8.83 -9.08 0.01
N GLN A 156 10.16 -8.89 -0.06
CA GLN A 156 10.72 -7.62 -0.54
C GLN A 156 10.38 -7.39 -2.02
N ARG A 157 10.38 -8.45 -2.84
CA ARG A 157 10.00 -8.35 -4.24
C ARG A 157 8.53 -7.99 -4.40
N VAL A 158 7.64 -8.59 -3.61
CA VAL A 158 6.21 -8.24 -3.57
C VAL A 158 6.03 -6.75 -3.27
N LEU A 159 6.67 -6.22 -2.24
CA LEU A 159 6.60 -4.78 -1.93
C LEU A 159 7.15 -3.90 -3.07
N LYS A 160 8.26 -4.29 -3.72
CA LYS A 160 8.78 -3.57 -4.89
C LYS A 160 7.80 -3.51 -6.07
N VAL A 161 7.00 -4.56 -6.28
CA VAL A 161 5.93 -4.53 -7.29
C VAL A 161 4.88 -3.47 -6.90
N LEU A 162 4.44 -3.45 -5.64
CA LEU A 162 3.48 -2.44 -5.17
C LEU A 162 4.05 -1.02 -5.29
N GLU A 163 5.31 -0.81 -4.92
CA GLU A 163 6.00 0.47 -5.06
C GLU A 163 6.02 0.95 -6.52
N LYS A 164 6.32 0.04 -7.47
CA LYS A 164 6.29 0.34 -8.90
C LYS A 164 4.88 0.70 -9.39
N LEU A 165 3.86 -0.04 -8.95
CA LEU A 165 2.47 0.23 -9.29
C LEU A 165 2.03 1.59 -8.75
N ALA A 166 2.32 1.88 -7.48
CA ALA A 166 2.02 3.17 -6.85
C ALA A 166 2.62 4.34 -7.63
N HIS A 167 3.90 4.22 -8.03
CA HIS A 167 4.56 5.24 -8.85
C HIS A 167 3.88 5.35 -10.24
N ALA A 168 3.66 4.23 -10.93
CA ALA A 168 3.07 4.21 -12.27
C ALA A 168 1.64 4.77 -12.31
N THR A 169 0.87 4.62 -11.22
CA THR A 169 -0.50 5.13 -11.10
C THR A 169 -0.60 6.47 -10.37
N ARG A 170 0.53 7.13 -10.09
CA ARG A 170 0.62 8.45 -9.44
C ARG A 170 -0.04 8.49 -8.06
N MET A 171 0.05 7.39 -7.31
CA MET A 171 -0.20 7.40 -5.88
C MET A 171 0.96 8.13 -5.20
N ARG A 172 0.69 8.72 -4.03
CA ARG A 172 1.71 9.45 -3.25
C ARG A 172 2.69 8.51 -2.56
N CYS A 173 2.19 7.36 -2.12
CA CYS A 173 2.97 6.37 -1.38
C CYS A 173 2.34 4.98 -1.49
N VAL A 174 3.12 3.97 -1.07
CA VAL A 174 2.55 2.73 -0.56
C VAL A 174 2.40 2.87 0.95
N ARG A 175 1.21 2.56 1.47
CA ARG A 175 0.90 2.62 2.92
C ARG A 175 0.46 1.24 3.42
N LEU A 176 0.76 0.92 4.67
CA LEU A 176 0.37 -0.32 5.32
C LEU A 176 0.25 -0.15 6.84
N THR A 177 -0.48 -1.06 7.47
CA THR A 177 -0.57 -1.15 8.94
C THR A 177 0.23 -2.35 9.43
N ALA A 178 1.09 -2.13 10.42
CA ALA A 178 1.86 -3.19 11.08
C ALA A 178 1.44 -3.29 12.55
N LEU A 179 1.13 -4.50 13.02
CA LEU A 179 0.84 -4.75 14.43
C LEU A 179 2.11 -4.56 15.27
N THR A 180 2.04 -3.77 16.34
CA THR A 180 3.21 -3.45 17.21
C THR A 180 3.79 -4.68 17.90
N HIS A 181 2.95 -5.69 18.15
CA HIS A 181 3.33 -6.98 18.71
C HIS A 181 3.82 -7.99 17.66
N ASN A 182 4.03 -7.54 16.41
CA ASN A 182 4.74 -8.28 15.36
C ASN A 182 6.06 -7.56 14.99
N PRO A 183 7.08 -7.59 15.87
CA PRO A 183 8.33 -6.87 15.64
C PRO A 183 9.08 -7.35 14.40
N SER A 184 8.89 -8.62 13.99
CA SER A 184 9.49 -9.15 12.77
C SER A 184 8.96 -8.47 11.51
N ALA A 185 7.65 -8.18 11.44
CA ALA A 185 7.06 -7.48 10.31
C ALA A 185 7.50 -6.02 10.28
N SER A 186 7.45 -5.33 11.43
CA SER A 186 7.89 -3.93 11.55
C SER A 186 9.36 -3.74 11.13
N ALA A 187 10.26 -4.63 11.57
CA ALA A 187 11.66 -4.63 11.16
C ALA A 187 11.83 -4.93 9.66
N PHE A 188 11.04 -5.84 9.10
CA PHE A 188 11.05 -6.15 7.68
C PHE A 188 10.63 -4.96 6.81
N PHE A 189 9.55 -4.26 7.18
CA PHE A 189 9.09 -3.07 6.44
C PHE A 189 10.12 -1.94 6.49
N ARG A 190 10.72 -1.69 7.66
CA ARG A 190 11.81 -0.71 7.80
C ARG A 190 13.03 -1.07 6.97
N ALA A 191 13.41 -2.35 6.92
CA ALA A 191 14.47 -2.82 6.04
C ALA A 191 14.15 -2.65 4.54
N CYS A 192 12.87 -2.52 4.18
CA CYS A 192 12.41 -2.19 2.83
C CYS A 192 12.31 -0.67 2.57
N GLY A 193 12.63 0.17 3.55
CA GLY A 193 12.62 1.62 3.45
C GLY A 193 11.29 2.28 3.81
N TYR A 194 10.37 1.54 4.45
CA TYR A 194 9.16 2.14 5.00
C TYR A 194 9.47 2.86 6.32
N ILE A 195 8.89 4.02 6.51
CA ILE A 195 9.02 4.85 7.71
C ILE A 195 7.67 4.99 8.40
N LEU A 196 7.68 5.48 9.64
CA LEU A 196 6.45 5.83 10.36
C LEU A 196 5.71 6.93 9.58
N ASP A 197 4.44 6.69 9.25
CA ASP A 197 3.60 7.68 8.57
C ASP A 197 3.11 8.73 9.57
N ASP A 198 2.99 9.99 9.12
CA ASP A 198 2.48 11.10 9.93
C ASP A 198 1.02 10.88 10.39
N THR A 199 0.29 9.99 9.73
CA THR A 199 -1.09 9.59 10.10
C THR A 199 -1.12 8.44 11.11
N SER A 200 0.02 7.85 11.47
CA SER A 200 0.08 6.83 12.51
C SER A 200 -0.41 7.41 13.83
N PRO A 201 -1.25 6.69 14.60
CA PRO A 201 -1.66 7.14 15.92
C PRO A 201 -0.45 7.42 16.82
N SER A 202 -0.61 8.36 17.75
CA SER A 202 0.43 8.68 18.72
C SER A 202 0.78 7.46 19.59
N ILE A 203 1.96 7.45 20.22
CA ILE A 203 2.40 6.32 21.08
C ILE A 203 1.39 6.01 22.20
N GLU A 204 0.65 7.01 22.66
CA GLU A 204 -0.39 6.90 23.69
C GLU A 204 -1.68 6.22 23.16
N GLU A 205 -1.94 6.33 21.86
CA GLU A 205 -3.09 5.75 21.15
C GLU A 205 -2.73 4.44 20.41
N ALA A 206 -1.45 4.22 20.10
CA ALA A 206 -0.89 3.15 19.27
C ALA A 206 -0.52 1.89 20.07
N THR A 207 -1.37 1.42 20.99
CA THR A 207 -1.03 0.23 21.80
C THR A 207 -0.90 -1.07 20.97
N HIS A 208 -1.45 -1.11 19.75
CA HIS A 208 -1.57 -2.37 19.00
C HIS A 208 -1.12 -2.33 17.53
N TYR A 209 -0.94 -1.16 16.93
CA TYR A 209 -0.50 -1.02 15.52
C TYR A 209 0.21 0.31 15.27
N GLU A 210 0.99 0.34 14.20
CA GLU A 210 1.60 1.53 13.62
C GLU A 210 1.27 1.59 12.12
N ILE A 211 1.17 2.80 11.57
CA ILE A 211 1.03 3.00 10.12
C ILE A 211 2.40 3.33 9.56
N LEU A 212 2.80 2.58 8.53
CA LEU A 212 4.05 2.79 7.82
C LEU A 212 3.78 3.16 6.38
N SER A 213 4.60 4.03 5.81
CA SER A 213 4.54 4.34 4.40
C SER A 213 5.90 4.53 3.76
N LYS A 214 5.92 4.41 2.44
CA LYS A 214 7.06 4.70 1.59
C LYS A 214 6.57 5.54 0.41
N THR A 215 7.02 6.79 0.36
CA THR A 215 6.62 7.72 -0.70
C THR A 215 7.13 7.24 -2.04
N THR A 216 6.31 7.40 -3.07
CA THR A 216 6.81 7.35 -4.45
C THR A 216 7.65 8.60 -4.62
N GLU A 217 8.98 8.45 -4.61
CA GLU A 217 9.82 9.56 -5.05
C GLU A 217 9.48 9.83 -6.51
N ASN A 218 9.16 11.09 -6.83
CA ASN A 218 9.38 11.50 -8.21
C ASN A 218 10.90 11.38 -8.36
N GLU A 219 11.39 10.46 -9.20
CA GLU A 219 12.69 10.68 -9.81
C GLU A 219 12.55 11.97 -10.63
N GLY A 220 12.71 13.11 -9.94
CA GLY A 220 12.81 14.42 -10.54
C GLY A 220 14.09 14.40 -11.33
N GLY A 221 13.96 14.10 -12.62
CA GLY A 221 14.98 14.36 -13.61
C GLY A 221 15.54 15.74 -13.35
N THR A 222 16.82 15.77 -12.98
CA THR A 222 17.65 16.93 -13.25
C THR A 222 17.83 16.94 -14.76
N ASP A 223 16.90 17.56 -15.47
CA ASP A 223 17.21 17.99 -16.84
C ASP A 223 18.44 18.91 -16.73
N PRO A 224 19.56 18.59 -17.41
CA PRO A 224 20.66 19.52 -17.47
C PRO A 224 20.16 20.81 -18.12
N PRO A 225 20.63 21.99 -17.69
CA PRO A 225 20.18 23.25 -18.25
C PRO A 225 20.41 23.21 -19.76
N ILE A 226 19.34 23.41 -20.53
CA ILE A 226 19.42 23.64 -21.97
C ILE A 226 20.27 24.88 -22.15
N ALA A 227 21.49 24.68 -22.65
CA ALA A 227 22.33 25.76 -23.13
C ALA A 227 21.69 26.32 -24.41
N SER A 228 21.28 27.59 -24.35
CA SER A 228 21.14 28.46 -25.51
C SER A 228 21.56 29.86 -25.11
#